data_AF-A0A9D8G6R3-F1
#
_entry.id   AF-A0A9D8G6R3-F1
#
_cell.length_a   1.000
_cell.length_b   1.000
_cell.length_c   1.000
_cell.angle_alpha   90.00
_cell.angle_beta   90.00
_cell.angle_gamma   90.00
#
_symmetry.space_group_name_H-M   'P 1'
#
loop_
_entity.id
_entity.type
_entity.pdbx_description
1 polymer ?
#
loop_
_entity_poly.entity_id
_entity_poly.type
_entity_poly.pdbx_seq_one_letter_code
_entity_poly.pdbx_strand_id
1 'polypeptide(L)'
;MKTKKKKFSGQDRRKFIRLSYQRPLMYKLCKRATVTKILEGYTRDISNSGLRCNLNEKVSKDTVLWLKLDSGAIELCKEIEKNSVVIEQGVLGKVVWQKRLSESSYDTGVRFITREERPVTGLVYK
;
A
#
# COMPACT_ATOMS: atom_id res chain seq x y z
N MET A 1 20.83 0.68 49.27
CA MET A 1 21.64 -0.40 48.67
C MET A 1 21.58 -0.28 47.15
N LYS A 2 22.73 -0.07 46.46
CA LYS A 2 22.79 0.00 44.99
C LYS A 2 22.98 -1.42 44.43
N THR A 3 21.97 -1.95 43.75
CA THR A 3 22.06 -3.26 43.06
C THR A 3 23.14 -3.19 41.98
N LYS A 4 24.27 -3.90 42.17
CA LYS A 4 25.31 -4.10 41.17
C LYS A 4 24.70 -4.83 39.97
N LYS A 5 24.47 -4.12 38.86
CA LYS A 5 24.08 -4.74 37.58
C LYS A 5 25.21 -5.67 37.13
N LYS A 6 24.95 -6.97 37.02
CA LYS A 6 25.88 -7.95 36.42
C LYS A 6 26.18 -7.49 34.98
N LYS A 7 27.46 -7.27 34.65
CA LYS A 7 27.87 -6.98 33.27
C LYS A 7 27.62 -8.24 32.44
N PHE A 8 26.87 -8.10 31.36
CA PHE A 8 26.64 -9.17 30.40
C PHE A 8 27.96 -9.54 29.73
N SER A 9 28.37 -10.80 29.82
CA SER A 9 29.64 -11.32 29.30
C SER A 9 29.49 -12.10 27.99
N GLY A 10 28.27 -12.19 27.45
CA GLY A 10 28.02 -12.88 26.19
C GLY A 10 28.48 -12.05 24.99
N GLN A 11 28.85 -12.75 23.91
CA GLN A 11 29.15 -12.12 22.63
C GLN A 11 27.91 -11.38 22.11
N ASP A 12 28.10 -10.17 21.60
CA ASP A 12 27.02 -9.40 21.02
C ASP A 12 26.45 -10.13 19.79
N ARG A 13 25.17 -10.49 19.84
CA ARG A 13 24.47 -11.21 18.75
C ARG A 13 23.77 -10.27 17.77
N ARG A 14 23.88 -8.96 17.97
CA ARG A 14 23.21 -7.97 17.11
C ARG A 14 23.92 -7.90 15.76
N LYS A 15 23.14 -8.01 14.68
CA LYS A 15 23.62 -7.79 13.31
C LYS A 15 23.82 -6.31 12.98
N PHE A 16 23.22 -5.40 13.75
CA PHE A 16 23.21 -3.95 13.49
C PHE A 16 23.41 -3.13 14.76
N ILE A 17 24.06 -1.98 14.63
CA ILE A 17 24.28 -1.00 15.70
C ILE A 17 22.93 -0.41 16.13
N ARG A 18 22.72 -0.22 17.45
CA ARG A 18 21.56 0.49 17.99
C ARG A 18 21.99 1.86 18.48
N LEU A 19 21.30 2.89 18.01
CA LEU A 19 21.48 4.25 18.51
C LEU A 19 20.54 4.49 19.69
N SER A 20 21.00 5.20 20.71
CA SER A 20 20.13 5.67 21.78
C SER A 20 19.22 6.76 21.22
N TYR A 21 17.91 6.50 21.15
CA TYR A 21 16.93 7.43 20.62
C TYR A 21 15.64 7.34 21.41
N GLN A 22 15.30 8.42 22.12
CA GLN A 22 14.10 8.50 22.95
C GLN A 22 13.28 9.73 22.55
N ARG A 23 12.19 9.49 21.82
CA ARG A 23 11.21 10.48 21.39
C ARG A 23 9.80 9.89 21.48
N PRO A 24 8.76 10.72 21.67
CA PRO A 24 7.38 10.25 21.56
C PRO A 24 7.13 9.56 20.22
N LEU A 25 6.45 8.41 20.25
CA LEU A 25 6.12 7.60 19.08
C LEU A 25 4.60 7.41 19.02
N MET A 26 3.99 7.87 17.93
CA MET A 26 2.61 7.53 17.61
C MET A 26 2.59 6.14 16.96
N TYR A 27 1.69 5.27 17.41
CA TYR A 27 1.51 3.94 16.84
C TYR A 27 0.03 3.59 16.69
N LYS A 28 -0.27 2.64 15.80
CA LYS A 28 -1.61 2.06 15.62
C LYS A 28 -1.50 0.54 15.72
N LEU A 29 -2.45 -0.10 16.39
CA LEU A 29 -2.54 -1.56 16.43
C LEU A 29 -3.18 -2.06 15.13
N CYS A 30 -2.41 -2.82 14.35
CA CYS A 30 -2.92 -3.44 13.12
C CYS A 30 -3.59 -4.78 13.44
N LYS A 31 -4.86 -4.94 13.01
CA LYS A 31 -5.52 -6.24 13.04
C LYS A 31 -4.82 -7.20 12.08
N ARG A 32 -4.76 -8.49 12.43
CA ARG A 32 -4.15 -9.52 11.57
C ARG A 32 -4.69 -9.48 10.15
N ALA A 33 -6.02 -9.38 9.99
CA ALA A 33 -6.66 -9.27 8.69
C ALA A 33 -6.16 -8.08 7.85
N THR A 34 -5.88 -6.94 8.48
CA THR A 34 -5.34 -5.77 7.80
C THR A 34 -3.91 -6.01 7.32
N VAL A 35 -3.08 -6.63 8.17
CA VAL A 35 -1.69 -6.99 7.79
C VAL A 35 -1.70 -7.99 6.65
N THR A 36 -2.54 -9.03 6.72
CA THR A 36 -2.65 -10.02 5.64
C THR A 36 -3.08 -9.36 4.34
N LYS A 37 -4.11 -8.49 4.33
CA LYS A 37 -4.54 -7.75 3.13
C LYS A 37 -3.45 -6.87 2.53
N ILE A 38 -2.65 -6.19 3.36
CA ILE A 38 -1.53 -5.36 2.87
C ILE A 38 -0.46 -6.23 2.19
N LEU A 39 -0.26 -7.45 2.67
CA LEU A 39 0.68 -8.42 2.09
C LEU A 39 0.09 -9.22 0.92
N GLU A 40 -1.21 -9.06 0.63
CA GLU A 40 -1.90 -9.77 -0.45
C GLU A 40 -1.81 -9.04 -1.80
N GLY A 41 -1.27 -7.82 -1.83
CA GLY A 41 -1.13 -7.04 -3.04
C GLY A 41 0.25 -6.42 -3.16
N TYR A 42 0.84 -6.50 -4.35
CA TYR A 42 2.13 -5.89 -4.64
C TYR A 42 2.07 -5.14 -5.96
N THR A 43 2.52 -3.88 -5.95
CA THR A 43 2.72 -3.11 -7.17
C THR A 43 3.86 -3.72 -7.99
N ARG A 44 3.66 -3.85 -9.30
CA ARG A 44 4.68 -4.32 -10.24
C ARG A 44 5.32 -3.15 -10.97
N ASP A 45 4.50 -2.25 -11.48
CA ASP A 45 4.90 -1.03 -12.17
C ASP A 45 3.83 0.06 -12.00
N ILE A 46 4.26 1.32 -12.09
CA ILE A 46 3.42 2.51 -11.91
C ILE A 46 3.78 3.56 -12.97
N SER A 47 2.78 4.27 -13.45
CA SER A 47 2.88 5.39 -14.38
C SER A 47 1.93 6.51 -13.97
N ASN A 48 1.96 7.64 -14.67
CA ASN A 48 1.09 8.78 -14.35
C ASN A 48 -0.42 8.50 -14.53
N SER A 49 -0.80 7.49 -15.33
CA SER A 49 -2.19 7.19 -15.67
C SER A 49 -2.74 5.93 -15.01
N GLY A 50 -1.91 5.16 -14.32
CA GLY A 50 -2.31 3.89 -13.74
C GLY A 50 -1.14 3.07 -13.24
N LEU A 51 -1.46 1.88 -12.75
CA LEU A 51 -0.48 0.91 -12.28
C LEU A 51 -0.86 -0.52 -12.66
N ARG A 52 0.15 -1.38 -12.64
CA ARG A 52 -0.02 -2.82 -12.65
C ARG A 52 0.29 -3.37 -11.27
N CYS A 53 -0.60 -4.17 -10.73
CA CYS A 53 -0.41 -4.83 -9.44
C CYS A 53 -0.82 -6.29 -9.49
N ASN A 54 -0.39 -7.03 -8.48
CA ASN A 54 -0.96 -8.33 -8.17
C ASN A 54 -2.06 -8.16 -7.12
N LEU A 55 -3.21 -8.81 -7.33
CA LEU A 55 -4.28 -8.95 -6.34
C LEU A 55 -4.51 -10.44 -6.07
N ASN A 56 -4.81 -10.80 -4.83
CA ASN A 56 -5.09 -12.19 -4.47
C ASN A 56 -6.56 -12.59 -4.62
N GLU A 57 -7.39 -11.69 -5.13
CA GLU A 57 -8.80 -11.93 -5.40
C GLU A 57 -9.20 -11.51 -6.81
N LYS A 58 -10.24 -12.16 -7.32
CA LYS A 58 -10.83 -11.80 -8.61
C LYS A 58 -11.65 -10.53 -8.43
N VAL A 59 -11.32 -9.51 -9.22
CA VAL A 59 -12.06 -8.24 -9.24
C VAL A 59 -12.63 -8.03 -10.63
N SER A 60 -13.88 -7.59 -10.70
CA SER A 60 -14.53 -7.35 -11.99
C SER A 60 -13.90 -6.17 -12.71
N LYS A 61 -13.94 -6.22 -14.05
CA LYS A 61 -13.64 -5.04 -14.85
C LYS A 61 -14.55 -3.89 -14.41
N ASP A 62 -14.03 -2.67 -14.48
CA ASP A 62 -14.70 -1.44 -14.11
C ASP A 62 -14.96 -1.22 -12.62
N THR A 63 -14.59 -2.16 -11.74
CA THR A 63 -14.60 -1.95 -10.30
C THR A 63 -13.62 -0.84 -9.90
N VAL A 64 -14.06 0.02 -8.99
CA VAL A 64 -13.24 1.09 -8.40
C VAL A 64 -12.54 0.56 -7.17
N LEU A 65 -11.22 0.72 -7.13
CA LEU A 65 -10.34 0.37 -6.04
C LEU A 65 -9.80 1.64 -5.39
N TRP A 66 -9.68 1.60 -4.07
CA TRP A 66 -8.86 2.56 -3.32
C TRP A 66 -7.49 1.93 -3.10
N LEU A 67 -6.44 2.58 -3.61
CA LEU A 67 -5.09 2.08 -3.62
C LEU A 67 -4.20 2.94 -2.74
N LYS A 68 -3.64 2.35 -1.69
CA LYS A 68 -2.60 3.02 -0.90
C LYS A 68 -1.25 2.86 -1.58
N LEU A 69 -0.69 3.96 -2.06
CA LEU A 69 0.66 4.01 -2.60
C LEU A 69 1.63 4.42 -1.48
N ASP A 70 2.87 3.93 -1.53
CA ASP A 70 3.90 4.46 -0.64
C ASP A 70 4.29 5.89 -1.07
N SER A 71 4.90 6.63 -0.14
CA SER A 71 5.26 8.03 -0.37
C SER A 71 6.27 8.22 -1.50
N GLY A 72 7.14 7.23 -1.75
CA GLY A 72 8.11 7.29 -2.85
C GLY A 72 7.45 7.14 -4.22
N ALA A 73 6.45 6.26 -4.34
CA ALA A 73 5.65 6.09 -5.54
C ALA A 73 4.82 7.33 -5.87
N ILE A 74 4.31 8.02 -4.85
CA ILE A 74 3.61 9.30 -5.00
C ILE A 74 4.58 10.39 -5.49
N GLU A 75 5.77 10.49 -4.90
CA GLU A 75 6.80 11.46 -5.29
C GLU A 75 7.33 11.25 -6.71
N LEU A 76 7.49 9.98 -7.14
CA LEU A 76 7.89 9.62 -8.51
C LEU A 76 6.88 10.10 -9.55
N CYS A 77 5.63 10.27 -9.15
CA CYS A 77 4.53 10.58 -10.04
C CYS A 77 3.73 11.79 -9.52
N LYS A 78 4.40 12.94 -9.38
CA LYS A 78 3.77 14.23 -9.01
C LYS A 78 2.53 14.59 -9.84
N GLU A 79 2.44 14.08 -11.06
CA GLU A 79 1.26 14.26 -11.92
C GLU A 79 0.04 13.42 -11.49
N ILE A 80 0.25 12.28 -10.81
CA ILE A 80 -0.84 11.49 -10.22
C ILE A 80 -1.58 12.33 -9.19
N GLU A 81 -0.88 13.03 -8.28
CA GLU A 81 -1.53 13.90 -7.30
C GLU A 81 -2.30 15.05 -7.94
N LYS A 82 -1.75 15.61 -9.03
CA LYS A 82 -2.35 16.74 -9.75
C LYS A 82 -3.66 16.37 -10.43
N ASN A 83 -3.71 15.18 -11.04
CA ASN A 83 -4.80 14.80 -11.93
C ASN A 83 -5.75 13.77 -11.32
N SER A 84 -5.32 12.99 -10.33
CA SER A 84 -6.10 11.89 -9.76
C SER A 84 -6.96 12.32 -8.56
N VAL A 85 -7.95 11.50 -8.26
CA VAL A 85 -8.76 11.62 -7.04
C VAL A 85 -8.03 10.93 -5.88
N VAL A 86 -7.59 11.72 -4.90
CA VAL A 86 -6.87 11.26 -3.70
C VAL A 86 -7.80 11.35 -2.49
N ILE A 87 -7.96 10.24 -1.77
CA ILE A 87 -8.77 10.14 -0.54
C ILE A 87 -7.92 9.45 0.52
N GLU A 88 -7.82 10.02 1.73
CA GLU A 88 -7.10 9.41 2.88
C GLU A 88 -5.68 8.88 2.54
N GLN A 89 -4.90 9.61 1.75
CA GLN A 89 -3.56 9.20 1.29
C GLN A 89 -3.53 7.97 0.36
N GLY A 90 -4.65 7.65 -0.27
CA GLY A 90 -4.74 6.66 -1.35
C GLY A 90 -5.34 7.27 -2.61
N VAL A 91 -5.08 6.62 -3.75
CA VAL A 91 -5.53 7.04 -5.07
C VAL A 91 -6.68 6.12 -5.52
N LEU A 92 -7.73 6.69 -6.12
CA LEU A 92 -8.77 5.89 -6.74
C LEU A 92 -8.35 5.41 -8.13
N GLY A 93 -8.60 4.14 -8.40
CA GLY A 93 -8.31 3.54 -9.69
C GLY A 93 -9.38 2.55 -10.12
N LYS A 94 -9.59 2.44 -11.42
CA LYS A 94 -10.56 1.56 -12.06
C LYS A 94 -9.87 0.36 -12.68
N VAL A 95 -10.34 -0.85 -12.38
CA VAL A 95 -9.81 -2.08 -12.98
C VAL A 95 -10.11 -2.09 -14.48
N VAL A 96 -9.07 -2.13 -15.31
CA VAL A 96 -9.20 -2.16 -16.78
C VAL A 96 -9.11 -3.57 -17.35
N TRP A 97 -8.29 -4.42 -16.73
CA TRP A 97 -8.14 -5.83 -17.07
C TRP A 97 -7.60 -6.61 -15.88
N GLN A 98 -7.87 -7.91 -15.87
CA GLN A 98 -7.31 -8.83 -14.90
C GLN A 98 -6.98 -10.17 -15.57
N LYS A 99 -5.79 -10.70 -15.32
CA LYS A 99 -5.31 -11.99 -15.82
C LYS A 99 -4.97 -12.90 -14.63
N ARG A 100 -5.58 -14.08 -14.56
CA ARG A 100 -5.25 -15.07 -13.53
C ARG A 100 -3.83 -15.59 -13.74
N LEU A 101 -3.04 -15.60 -12.66
CA LEU A 101 -1.69 -16.19 -12.62
C LEU A 101 -1.68 -17.52 -11.89
N SER A 102 -2.44 -17.64 -10.80
CA SER A 102 -2.62 -18.87 -10.03
C SER A 102 -4.02 -18.91 -9.39
N GLU A 103 -4.28 -19.90 -8.52
CA GLU A 103 -5.61 -20.04 -7.91
C GLU A 103 -6.09 -18.77 -7.20
N SER A 104 -5.17 -18.11 -6.48
CA SER A 104 -5.41 -16.95 -5.63
C SER A 104 -4.50 -15.77 -6.00
N SER A 105 -4.12 -15.62 -7.27
CA SER A 105 -3.26 -14.53 -7.72
C SER A 105 -3.63 -14.05 -9.11
N TYR A 106 -3.75 -12.74 -9.25
CA TYR A 106 -4.24 -12.07 -10.44
C TYR A 106 -3.37 -10.87 -10.78
N ASP A 107 -2.82 -10.86 -11.98
CA ASP A 107 -2.18 -9.69 -12.57
C ASP A 107 -3.27 -8.71 -12.98
N THR A 108 -3.23 -7.49 -12.46
CA THR A 108 -4.32 -6.53 -12.57
C THR A 108 -3.79 -5.21 -13.09
N GLY A 109 -4.41 -4.72 -14.16
CA GLY A 109 -4.20 -3.35 -14.64
C GLY A 109 -5.25 -2.42 -14.04
N VAL A 110 -4.79 -1.32 -13.46
CA VAL A 110 -5.64 -0.29 -12.87
C VAL A 110 -5.32 1.06 -13.51
N ARG A 111 -6.37 1.76 -13.99
CA ARG A 111 -6.26 3.13 -14.49
C ARG A 111 -6.70 4.11 -13.41
N PHE A 112 -5.94 5.15 -13.13
CA PHE A 112 -6.35 6.15 -12.13
C PHE A 112 -7.57 6.94 -12.60
N ILE A 113 -8.47 7.20 -11.66
CA ILE A 113 -9.63 8.06 -11.86
C ILE A 113 -9.15 9.50 -11.74
N THR A 114 -9.43 10.31 -12.76
CA THR A 114 -9.02 11.71 -12.81
C THR A 114 -10.15 12.64 -12.40
N ARG A 115 -9.81 13.85 -11.95
CA ARG A 115 -10.80 14.86 -11.53
C ARG A 115 -11.67 15.39 -12.68
N GLU A 116 -11.22 15.18 -13.92
CA GLU A 116 -11.92 15.59 -15.14
C GLU A 116 -12.86 14.49 -15.66
N GLU A 117 -12.87 13.29 -15.07
CA GLU A 117 -13.84 12.28 -15.44
C GLU A 117 -15.25 12.73 -15.08
N ARG A 118 -16.12 12.78 -16.10
CA ARG A 118 -17.54 13.02 -15.90
C ARG A 118 -18.10 11.92 -14.99
N PRO A 119 -19.00 12.25 -14.04
CA PRO A 119 -19.62 11.24 -13.20
C PRO A 119 -20.25 10.16 -14.08
N VAL A 120 -19.78 8.93 -13.92
CA VAL A 120 -20.34 7.78 -14.64
C VAL A 120 -21.75 7.58 -14.10
N THR A 121 -22.75 7.87 -14.93
CA THR A 121 -24.15 7.53 -14.66
C THR A 121 -24.25 6.02 -14.47
N GLY A 122 -24.53 5.57 -13.24
CA GLY A 122 -24.72 4.15 -12.92
C GLY A 122 -23.74 3.52 -11.93
N LEU A 123 -22.99 4.30 -11.13
CA LEU A 123 -22.23 3.75 -9.99
C LEU A 123 -23.19 3.13 -8.96
N VAL A 124 -23.35 1.81 -9.01
CA VAL A 124 -24.01 1.03 -7.96
C VAL A 124 -22.98 0.74 -6.88
N TYR A 125 -23.11 1.39 -5.73
CA TYR A 125 -22.45 0.98 -4.51
C TYR A 125 -23.18 -0.28 -4.01
N LYS A 126 -22.49 -1.43 -4.00
CA LYS A 126 -22.94 -2.62 -3.27
C LYS A 126 -22.13 -2.76 -2.00
#